data_AF-A0A8T0ZYF2-F1
#
_entry.id   AF-A0A8T0ZYF2-F1
#
_cell.length_a   1.000
_cell.length_b   1.000
_cell.length_c   1.000
_cell.angle_alpha   90.00
_cell.angle_beta   90.00
_cell.angle_gamma   90.00
#
_symmetry.space_group_name_H-M   'P 1'
#
loop_
_entity.id
_entity.type
_entity.pdbx_description
1 polymer ?
#
loop_
_entity_poly.entity_id
_entity_poly.type
_entity_poly.pdbx_seq_one_letter_code
_entity_poly.pdbx_strand_id
1 'polypeptide(L)'
;MDQLPQVPPPGTSPRSSNSWSRCDQAVARVAPIATTTCQVCSKCIAKGEWQLGLMFIHVEGFMLMEWYHLQCSKSLQGSGLTDVLQTVQSEMTPQQKKEFQLACQKAS
;
A
#
# COMPACT_ATOMS: atom_id res chain seq x y z
N MET A 1 6.51 25.33 32.45
CA MET A 1 6.87 25.22 31.02
C MET A 1 6.40 23.87 30.56
N ASP A 2 5.11 23.80 30.28
CA ASP A 2 4.40 22.58 29.96
C ASP A 2 4.81 22.15 28.54
N GLN A 3 5.60 21.07 28.46
CA GLN A 3 5.99 20.47 27.20
C GLN A 3 4.73 19.93 26.51
N LEU A 4 4.37 20.51 25.37
CA LEU A 4 3.32 19.98 24.51
C LEU A 4 3.69 18.53 24.11
N PRO A 5 2.74 17.58 24.15
CA PRO A 5 2.96 16.24 23.63
C PRO A 5 3.35 16.32 22.15
N GLN A 6 4.46 15.68 21.77
CA GLN A 6 4.89 15.64 20.38
C GLN A 6 3.88 14.83 19.56
N VAL A 7 3.27 15.47 18.57
CA VAL A 7 2.36 14.80 17.63
C VAL A 7 3.20 13.92 16.71
N PRO A 8 2.96 12.60 16.63
CA PRO A 8 3.69 11.74 15.72
C PRO A 8 3.43 12.17 14.26
N PRO A 9 4.43 12.06 13.37
CA PRO A 9 4.27 12.44 11.98
C PRO A 9 3.10 11.69 11.32
N PRO A 10 2.38 12.31 10.37
CA PRO A 10 1.27 11.65 9.67
C PRO A 10 1.76 10.35 9.02
N GLY A 11 1.16 9.22 9.40
CA GLY A 11 1.45 7.91 8.80
C GLY A 11 2.42 7.00 9.59
N THR A 12 2.91 7.38 10.77
CA THR A 12 3.81 6.50 11.57
C THR A 12 3.13 5.82 12.75
N SER A 13 1.81 5.87 12.85
CA SER A 13 1.11 5.18 13.94
C SER A 13 1.10 3.67 13.63
N PRO A 14 1.69 2.80 14.47
CA PRO A 14 1.45 1.38 14.36
C PRO A 14 -0.03 1.20 14.67
N ARG A 15 -0.85 0.97 13.65
CA ARG A 15 -2.30 0.74 13.80
C ARG A 15 -2.52 -0.64 14.40
N SER A 16 -2.14 -0.83 15.67
CA SER A 16 -2.49 -1.98 16.49
C SER A 16 -3.86 -1.79 17.18
N SER A 17 -4.72 -0.94 16.62
CA SER A 17 -6.08 -0.77 17.13
C SER A 17 -6.94 -1.88 16.53
N ASN A 18 -7.66 -2.62 17.37
CA ASN A 18 -8.68 -3.62 17.00
C ASN A 18 -9.83 -3.06 16.15
N SER A 19 -9.76 -1.79 15.76
CA SER A 19 -10.81 -1.04 15.08
C SER A 19 -10.59 -0.98 13.58
N TRP A 20 -9.38 -1.26 13.06
CA TRP A 20 -9.10 -1.30 11.62
C TRP A 20 -8.90 -2.74 11.17
N SER A 21 -9.81 -3.21 10.33
CA SER A 21 -9.69 -4.50 9.65
C SER A 21 -9.19 -4.27 8.24
N ARG A 22 -8.15 -4.98 7.84
CA ARG A 22 -7.75 -4.99 6.44
C ARG A 22 -8.81 -5.69 5.61
N CYS A 23 -9.20 -5.10 4.49
CA CYS A 23 -10.00 -5.76 3.48
C CYS A 23 -9.07 -6.64 2.64
N ASP A 24 -9.48 -7.88 2.30
CA ASP A 24 -8.68 -8.77 1.45
C ASP A 24 -8.52 -8.26 0.00
N GLN A 25 -9.10 -7.10 -0.31
CA GLN A 25 -8.99 -6.46 -1.61
C GLN A 25 -7.71 -5.64 -1.71
N ALA A 26 -6.74 -6.17 -2.46
CA ALA A 26 -5.57 -5.43 -2.92
C ALA A 26 -5.79 -4.93 -4.35
N VAL A 27 -5.24 -3.76 -4.66
CA VAL A 27 -5.23 -3.21 -6.03
C VAL A 27 -3.81 -2.88 -6.46
N ALA A 28 -3.54 -2.90 -7.76
CA ALA A 28 -2.30 -2.38 -8.32
C ALA A 28 -2.58 -1.52 -9.54
N ARG A 29 -1.90 -0.39 -9.65
CA ARG A 29 -2.04 0.50 -10.81
C ARG A 29 -0.76 1.27 -11.09
N VAL A 30 -0.63 1.77 -12.30
CA VAL A 30 0.32 2.82 -12.63
C VAL A 30 -0.16 4.14 -12.00
N ALA A 31 0.71 4.82 -11.27
CA ALA A 31 0.40 6.06 -10.58
C ALA A 31 0.09 7.18 -11.59
N PRO A 32 -1.13 7.74 -11.58
CA PRO A 32 -1.51 8.78 -12.54
C PRO A 32 -0.83 10.13 -12.22
N ILE A 33 -0.44 10.33 -10.96
CA ILE A 33 0.18 11.53 -10.40
C ILE A 33 1.18 11.14 -9.30
N ALA A 34 2.06 12.05 -8.92
CA ALA A 34 3.12 11.82 -7.93
C ALA A 34 2.78 12.35 -6.53
N THR A 35 1.58 12.05 -6.02
CA THR A 35 1.10 12.56 -4.70
C THR A 35 0.95 11.47 -3.65
N THR A 36 1.01 10.20 -4.02
CA THR A 36 0.94 9.07 -3.10
C THR A 36 2.28 8.84 -2.43
N THR A 37 2.27 8.59 -1.12
CA THR A 37 3.48 8.31 -0.33
C THR A 37 3.48 6.85 0.09
N CYS A 38 4.59 6.16 -0.14
CA CYS A 38 4.74 4.78 0.27
C CYS A 38 4.76 4.67 1.80
N GLN A 39 3.91 3.82 2.36
CA GLN A 39 3.82 3.65 3.82
C GLN A 39 4.98 2.84 4.43
N VAL A 40 5.87 2.25 3.62
CA VAL A 40 7.08 1.54 4.10
C VAL A 40 8.28 2.47 4.15
N CYS A 41 8.57 3.20 3.07
CA CYS A 41 9.78 4.02 2.97
C CYS A 41 9.55 5.53 3.12
N SER A 42 8.30 5.96 3.26
CA SER A 42 7.87 7.36 3.38
C SER A 42 8.28 8.27 2.21
N LYS A 43 8.69 7.71 1.06
CA LYS A 43 8.99 8.44 -0.17
C LYS A 43 7.77 8.51 -1.09
N CYS A 44 7.67 9.57 -1.90
CA CYS A 44 6.66 9.68 -2.94
C CYS A 44 6.81 8.58 -3.99
N ILE A 45 5.68 8.10 -4.51
CA ILE A 45 5.63 7.22 -5.68
C ILE A 45 5.51 8.10 -6.92
N ALA A 46 6.41 7.93 -7.89
CA ALA A 46 6.45 8.82 -9.03
C ALA A 46 5.32 8.52 -10.02
N LYS A 47 4.87 9.54 -10.76
CA LYS A 47 3.92 9.37 -11.87
C LYS A 47 4.50 8.38 -12.89
N GLY A 48 3.69 7.41 -13.31
CA GLY A 48 4.13 6.36 -14.23
C GLY A 48 4.75 5.13 -13.55
N GLU A 49 5.01 5.16 -12.25
CA GLU A 49 5.43 3.98 -11.49
C GLU A 49 4.23 3.14 -11.04
N TRP A 50 4.44 1.83 -10.90
CA TRP A 50 3.44 0.96 -10.29
C TRP A 50 3.36 1.18 -8.78
N GLN A 51 2.12 1.25 -8.27
CA GLN A 51 1.81 1.31 -6.84
C GLN A 51 0.83 0.20 -6.46
N LEU A 52 1.03 -0.39 -5.29
CA LEU A 52 0.12 -1.34 -4.65
C LEU A 52 -0.76 -0.58 -3.66
N GLY A 53 -2.07 -0.77 -3.75
CA GLY A 53 -3.06 -0.24 -2.84
C GLY A 53 -3.61 -1.34 -1.94
N LEU A 54 -3.59 -1.14 -0.63
CA LEU A 54 -4.25 -2.01 0.34
C LEU A 54 -5.39 -1.23 0.99
N MET A 55 -6.58 -1.83 1.00
CA MET A 55 -7.76 -1.22 1.60
C MET A 55 -7.92 -1.68 3.06
N PHE A 56 -8.22 -0.73 3.94
CA PHE A 56 -8.54 -0.94 5.35
C PHE A 56 -9.90 -0.33 5.65
N ILE A 57 -10.69 -1.04 6.45
CA ILE A 57 -12.02 -0.65 6.85
C ILE A 57 -12.03 -0.52 8.37
N HIS A 58 -12.48 0.63 8.86
CA HIS A 58 -12.71 0.87 10.27
C HIS A 58 -14.04 0.23 10.70
N VAL A 59 -14.14 -0.20 11.94
CA VAL A 59 -15.40 -0.69 12.54
C VAL A 59 -16.53 0.35 12.49
N GLU A 60 -16.21 1.64 12.40
CA GLU A 60 -17.19 2.73 12.23
C GLU A 60 -17.54 3.02 10.76
N GLY A 61 -17.05 2.20 9.82
CA GLY A 61 -17.35 2.31 8.38
C GLY A 61 -16.43 3.21 7.58
N PHE A 62 -15.40 3.83 8.19
CA PHE A 62 -14.39 4.58 7.44
C PHE A 62 -13.53 3.65 6.59
N MET A 63 -13.15 4.10 5.40
CA MET A 63 -12.23 3.37 4.53
C MET A 63 -10.95 4.16 4.31
N LEU A 64 -9.82 3.46 4.35
CA LEU A 64 -8.51 3.99 4.05
C LEU A 64 -7.86 3.13 2.98
N MET A 65 -7.19 3.76 2.02
CA MET A 65 -6.32 3.08 1.07
C MET A 65 -4.89 3.53 1.28
N GLU A 66 -4.02 2.57 1.59
CA GLU A 66 -2.59 2.78 1.74
C GLU A 66 -1.87 2.38 0.46
N TRP A 67 -0.87 3.17 0.07
CA TRP A 67 -0.09 2.96 -1.13
C TRP A 67 1.33 2.53 -0.82
N TYR A 68 1.89 1.67 -1.67
CA TYR A 68 3.21 1.07 -1.51
C TYR A 68 3.93 0.98 -2.86
N HIS A 69 5.24 1.21 -2.87
CA HIS A 69 6.09 0.85 -4.00
C HIS A 69 6.11 -0.67 -4.19
N LEU A 70 6.31 -1.14 -5.43
CA LEU A 70 6.54 -2.57 -5.68
C LEU A 70 7.76 -3.10 -4.94
N GLN A 71 8.87 -2.34 -4.92
CA GLN A 71 10.11 -2.74 -4.25
C GLN A 71 9.93 -2.86 -2.72
N CYS A 72 9.00 -2.10 -2.16
CA CYS A 72 8.69 -2.11 -0.72
C CYS A 72 7.75 -3.26 -0.32
N SER A 73 7.19 -4.00 -1.28
CA SER A 73 6.21 -5.06 -1.01
C SER A 73 6.76 -6.22 -0.18
N LYS A 74 8.07 -6.49 -0.24
CA LYS A 74 8.73 -7.54 0.57
C LYS A 74 8.57 -7.29 2.08
N SER A 75 8.53 -6.03 2.50
CA SER A 75 8.29 -5.66 3.90
C SER A 75 6.86 -5.94 4.37
N LEU A 76 5.92 -6.21 3.45
CA LEU A 76 4.51 -6.49 3.76
C LEU A 76 4.25 -7.97 4.10
N GLN A 77 5.19 -8.87 3.82
CA GLN A 77 5.02 -10.32 4.00
C GLN A 77 4.72 -10.72 5.45
N GLY A 78 5.20 -9.96 6.44
CA GLY A 78 4.91 -10.19 7.86
C GLY A 78 3.51 -9.77 8.32
N SER A 79 2.72 -9.09 7.48
CA SER A 79 1.40 -8.56 7.85
C SER A 79 0.23 -9.53 7.60
N GLY A 80 0.50 -10.82 7.38
CA GLY A 80 -0.55 -11.81 7.03
C GLY A 80 -1.03 -11.66 5.59
N LEU A 81 -0.13 -11.26 4.69
CA LEU A 81 -0.35 -11.04 3.27
C LEU A 81 0.62 -11.89 2.49
N THR A 82 0.39 -13.20 2.49
CA THR A 82 1.32 -14.14 1.86
C THR A 82 1.34 -13.97 0.33
N ASP A 83 0.35 -13.33 -0.30
CA ASP A 83 0.44 -13.06 -1.75
C ASP A 83 -0.37 -11.87 -2.29
N VAL A 84 -0.06 -10.64 -1.83
CA VAL A 84 -0.67 -9.41 -2.40
C VAL A 84 -0.46 -9.32 -3.91
N LEU A 85 0.72 -9.70 -4.39
CA LEU A 85 1.08 -9.59 -5.79
C LEU A 85 0.23 -10.52 -6.68
N GLN A 86 -0.16 -11.70 -6.19
CA GLN A 86 -1.07 -12.61 -6.86
C GLN A 86 -2.51 -12.12 -6.77
N THR A 87 -2.95 -11.63 -5.60
CA THR A 87 -4.32 -11.11 -5.43
C THR A 87 -4.62 -9.97 -6.41
N VAL A 88 -3.71 -8.99 -6.55
CA VAL A 88 -3.93 -7.86 -7.47
C VAL A 88 -4.03 -8.29 -8.94
N GLN A 89 -3.51 -9.47 -9.29
CA GLN A 89 -3.56 -9.98 -10.65
C GLN A 89 -4.89 -10.65 -10.98
N SER A 90 -5.81 -10.95 -10.05
CA SER A 90 -7.08 -11.64 -10.38
C SER A 90 -7.92 -10.82 -11.36
N GLU A 91 -8.07 -9.52 -11.08
CA GLU A 91 -8.95 -8.58 -11.80
C GLU A 91 -8.28 -7.86 -12.98
N MET A 92 -7.00 -8.10 -13.24
CA MET A 92 -6.28 -7.44 -14.34
C MET A 92 -6.63 -8.06 -15.70
N THR A 93 -6.59 -7.25 -16.76
CA THR A 93 -6.58 -7.79 -18.13
C THR A 93 -5.28 -8.56 -18.42
N PRO A 94 -5.23 -9.48 -19.40
CA PRO A 94 -4.00 -10.22 -19.74
C PRO A 94 -2.81 -9.31 -20.05
N GLN A 95 -3.06 -8.19 -20.73
CA GLN A 95 -2.02 -7.21 -21.04
C GLN A 95 -1.49 -6.52 -19.78
N GLN A 96 -2.38 -6.06 -18.91
CA GLN A 96 -1.99 -5.46 -17.63
C GLN A 96 -1.24 -6.43 -16.73
N LYS A 97 -1.66 -7.71 -16.67
CA LYS A 97 -0.94 -8.76 -15.92
C LYS A 97 0.50 -8.89 -16.40
N LYS A 98 0.71 -8.93 -17.73
CA LYS A 98 2.04 -9.04 -18.32
C LYS A 98 2.92 -7.83 -17.98
N GLU A 99 2.38 -6.62 -18.11
CA GLU A 99 3.09 -5.38 -17.75
C GLU A 99 3.43 -5.31 -16.25
N PHE A 100 2.48 -5.72 -15.41
CA PHE A 100 2.66 -5.79 -13.96
C PHE A 100 3.72 -6.81 -13.56
N GLN A 101 3.69 -8.02 -14.13
CA GLN A 101 4.70 -9.06 -13.88
C GLN A 101 6.10 -8.60 -14.29
N LEU A 102 6.23 -7.93 -15.44
CA LEU A 102 7.49 -7.34 -15.85
C LEU A 102 7.96 -6.25 -14.86
N ALA A 103 7.05 -5.44 -14.34
CA ALA A 103 7.37 -4.44 -13.32
C ALA A 103 7.80 -5.09 -12.00
N CYS A 104 7.14 -6.16 -11.56
CA CYS A 104 7.52 -6.94 -10.38
C CYS A 104 8.94 -7.53 -10.53
N GLN A 105 9.26 -8.09 -11.70
CA GLN A 105 10.62 -8.60 -11.99
C GLN A 105 11.69 -7.51 -11.92
N LYS A 106 11.39 -6.30 -12.44
CA LYS A 106 12.30 -5.15 -12.37
C LYS A 106 12.45 -4.59 -10.94
N ALA A 107 11.45 -4.78 -10.10
CA ALA A 107 11.42 -4.33 -8.71
C ALA A 107 12.02 -5.35 -7.72
N SER A 108 12.39 -6.55 -8.22
CA SER A 108 12.91 -7.68 -7.44
C SER A 108 14.36 -7.49 -7.01
#